data_AF-A0A928S8Y5-F1
#
_entry.id   AF-A0A928S8Y5-F1
#
_cell.length_a   1.000
_cell.length_b   1.000
_cell.length_c   1.000
_cell.angle_alpha   90.00
_cell.angle_beta   90.00
_cell.angle_gamma   90.00
#
_symmetry.space_group_name_H-M   'P 1'
#
loop_
_entity.id
_entity.type
_entity.pdbx_description
1 polymer ?
#
loop_
_entity_poly.entity_id
_entity_poly.type
_entity_poly.pdbx_seq_one_letter_code
_entity_poly.pdbx_strand_id
1 'polypeptide(L)'
;MEKIEAARRGDGFIELESDSAEQVKQAIQKVSTITAVDGNRVSFEGHRIVEGHGFGRDVNCYDIYQCPQGYLLHTYMNNGPNWAAAGKTLQAMLQAAPNLAVAKRAHGELIKKNLVSMKH
;
A
#
# COMPACT_ATOMS: atom_id res chain seq x y z
N MET A 1 13.19 13.58 -13.04
CA MET A 1 11.78 14.02 -13.24
C MET A 1 10.81 12.84 -13.48
N GLU A 2 11.24 11.58 -13.38
CA GLU A 2 10.39 10.41 -13.70
C GLU A 2 9.47 9.91 -12.58
N LYS A 3 9.76 10.21 -11.29
CA LYS A 3 8.96 9.77 -10.13
C LYS A 3 7.50 10.29 -10.15
N ILE A 4 7.22 11.37 -10.89
CA ILE A 4 5.93 12.06 -10.90
C ILE A 4 5.03 11.55 -12.05
N GLU A 5 5.58 10.96 -13.12
CA GLU A 5 4.76 10.51 -14.25
C GLU A 5 4.07 9.16 -13.99
N ALA A 6 4.72 8.20 -13.34
CA ALA A 6 4.08 6.92 -12.96
C ALA A 6 2.93 7.13 -11.97
N ALA A 7 3.15 7.98 -10.95
CA ALA A 7 2.12 8.39 -10.00
C ALA A 7 0.94 9.15 -10.65
N ARG A 8 1.14 9.78 -11.81
CA ARG A 8 0.11 10.52 -12.57
C ARG A 8 -0.62 9.67 -13.61
N ARG A 9 -0.05 8.54 -14.05
CA ARG A 9 -0.69 7.63 -15.02
C ARG A 9 -1.58 6.56 -14.39
N GLY A 10 -1.56 6.44 -13.06
CA GLY A 10 -2.37 5.43 -12.35
C GLY A 10 -1.75 4.04 -12.38
N ASP A 11 -0.44 3.96 -12.59
CA ASP A 11 0.34 2.73 -12.45
C ASP A 11 0.92 2.68 -11.04
N GLY A 12 0.71 1.56 -10.35
CA GLY A 12 1.13 1.36 -8.98
C GLY A 12 2.64 1.30 -8.95
N PHE A 13 3.26 2.01 -8.01
CA PHE A 13 4.72 2.12 -7.93
C PHE A 13 5.18 2.03 -6.49
N ILE A 14 6.09 1.10 -6.19
CA ILE A 14 6.69 0.94 -4.87
C ILE A 14 8.20 0.83 -5.00
N GLU A 15 8.91 1.60 -4.17
CA GLU A 15 10.34 1.40 -3.92
C GLU A 15 10.49 0.34 -2.82
N LEU A 16 11.18 -0.74 -3.15
CA LEU A 16 11.41 -1.91 -2.33
C LEU A 16 12.69 -1.74 -1.52
N GLU A 17 12.66 -2.22 -0.29
CA GLU A 17 13.86 -2.42 0.52
C GLU A 17 14.23 -3.90 0.49
N SER A 18 15.53 -4.21 0.44
CA SER A 18 16.02 -5.58 0.26
C SER A 18 15.38 -6.58 1.23
N ASP A 19 15.18 -6.19 2.48
CA ASP A 19 14.68 -7.05 3.56
C ASP A 19 13.15 -7.29 3.47
N SER A 20 12.43 -6.49 2.69
CA SER A 20 10.97 -6.57 2.52
C SER A 20 10.55 -6.85 1.07
N ALA A 21 11.49 -6.82 0.12
CA ALA A 21 11.22 -6.83 -1.32
C ALA A 21 10.35 -8.01 -1.74
N GLU A 22 10.68 -9.21 -1.27
CA GLU A 22 9.95 -10.42 -1.63
C GLU A 22 8.54 -10.44 -1.01
N GLN A 23 8.42 -10.03 0.25
CA GLN A 23 7.12 -9.93 0.95
C GLN A 23 6.18 -8.96 0.23
N VAL A 24 6.70 -7.81 -0.19
CA VAL A 24 5.93 -6.78 -0.89
C VAL A 24 5.52 -7.26 -2.28
N LYS A 25 6.42 -7.89 -3.04
CA LYS A 25 6.10 -8.50 -4.36
C LYS A 25 5.02 -9.55 -4.25
N GLN A 26 5.10 -10.45 -3.27
CA GLN A 26 4.08 -11.47 -3.03
C GLN A 26 2.73 -10.86 -2.67
N ALA A 27 2.69 -9.75 -1.92
CA ALA A 27 1.45 -9.04 -1.63
C ALA A 27 0.85 -8.41 -2.89
N ILE A 28 1.66 -7.78 -3.74
CA ILE A 28 1.24 -7.22 -5.03
C ILE A 28 0.61 -8.32 -5.90
N GLN A 29 1.31 -9.45 -6.06
CA GLN A 29 0.87 -10.58 -6.91
C GLN A 29 -0.45 -11.21 -6.46
N LYS A 30 -0.88 -11.02 -5.21
CA LYS A 30 -2.19 -11.49 -4.73
C LYS A 30 -3.37 -10.67 -5.25
N VAL A 31 -3.14 -9.42 -5.68
CA VAL A 31 -4.21 -8.48 -6.06
C VAL A 31 -3.96 -7.78 -7.41
N SER A 32 -2.81 -8.00 -8.03
CA SER A 32 -2.34 -7.30 -9.23
C SER A 32 -1.27 -8.10 -9.99
N THR A 33 -0.93 -7.62 -11.18
CA THR A 33 0.20 -8.06 -11.99
C THR A 33 1.36 -7.07 -11.87
N ILE A 34 2.58 -7.57 -11.61
CA ILE A 34 3.81 -6.77 -11.70
C ILE A 34 4.13 -6.55 -13.18
N THR A 35 4.25 -5.29 -13.59
CA THR A 35 4.50 -4.90 -14.99
C THR A 35 5.97 -4.63 -15.28
N ALA A 36 6.75 -4.21 -14.27
CA ALA A 36 8.18 -3.99 -14.40
C ALA A 36 8.90 -4.10 -13.04
N VAL A 37 10.17 -4.51 -13.09
CA VAL A 37 11.10 -4.44 -11.96
C VAL A 37 12.38 -3.78 -12.45
N ASP A 38 12.76 -2.66 -11.85
CA ASP A 38 13.97 -1.90 -12.18
C ASP A 38 14.77 -1.62 -10.90
N GLY A 39 15.85 -2.37 -10.70
CA GLY A 39 16.63 -2.34 -9.46
C GLY A 39 15.75 -2.64 -8.24
N ASN A 40 15.62 -1.66 -7.35
CA ASN A 40 14.78 -1.75 -6.16
C ASN A 40 13.36 -1.20 -6.37
N ARG A 41 12.90 -1.02 -7.60
CA ARG A 41 11.58 -0.46 -7.91
C ARG A 41 10.69 -1.51 -8.54
N VAL A 42 9.42 -1.53 -8.13
CA VAL A 42 8.40 -2.38 -8.73
C VAL A 42 7.24 -1.53 -9.24
N SER A 43 6.83 -1.80 -10.47
CA SER A 43 5.61 -1.24 -11.07
C SER A 43 4.56 -2.34 -11.22
N PHE A 44 3.30 -2.01 -11.04
CA PHE A 44 2.19 -2.97 -11.10
C PHE A 44 0.88 -2.31 -11.52
N GLU A 45 -0.09 -3.12 -11.94
CA GLU A 45 -1.43 -2.63 -12.30
C GLU A 45 -2.21 -2.19 -11.04
N GLY A 46 -2.46 -0.89 -10.89
CA GLY A 46 -3.26 -0.40 -9.77
C GLY A 46 -3.05 1.08 -9.53
N HIS A 47 -4.03 1.75 -8.94
CA HIS A 47 -3.98 3.19 -8.73
C HIS A 47 -3.95 3.52 -7.24
N ARG A 48 -3.10 4.47 -6.87
CA ARG A 48 -3.02 4.93 -5.48
C ARG A 48 -4.25 5.75 -5.14
N ILE A 49 -5.01 5.31 -4.14
CA ILE A 49 -6.25 5.96 -3.67
C ILE A 49 -6.05 6.71 -2.33
N VAL A 50 -5.05 6.29 -1.54
CA VAL A 50 -4.67 6.93 -0.29
C VAL A 50 -3.17 7.07 -0.22
N GLU A 51 -2.73 8.25 0.20
CA GLU A 51 -1.41 8.51 0.75
C GLU A 51 -1.64 8.97 2.19
N GLY A 52 -1.11 8.22 3.15
CA GLY A 52 -1.34 8.43 4.58
C GLY A 52 -0.04 8.73 5.31
N HIS A 53 -0.06 9.74 6.15
CA HIS A 53 1.06 10.04 7.03
C HIS A 53 1.12 9.04 8.19
N GLY A 54 2.33 8.58 8.50
CA GLY A 54 2.61 7.75 9.65
C GLY A 54 2.42 8.50 10.98
N PHE A 55 2.84 7.88 12.06
CA PHE A 55 2.64 8.40 13.42
C PHE A 55 3.90 8.18 14.26
N GLY A 56 4.80 9.17 14.24
CA GLY A 56 5.97 9.19 15.11
C GLY A 56 7.12 8.34 14.59
N ARG A 57 7.76 7.56 15.48
CA ARG A 57 9.07 6.92 15.25
C ARG A 57 9.04 5.59 14.52
N ASP A 58 7.87 4.97 14.34
CA ASP A 58 7.78 3.59 13.84
C ASP A 58 7.34 3.52 12.38
N VAL A 59 6.36 4.34 12.00
CA VAL A 59 5.78 4.38 10.66
C VAL A 59 6.03 5.76 10.08
N ASN A 60 6.68 5.81 8.92
CA ASN A 60 6.91 7.05 8.17
C ASN A 60 5.63 7.47 7.43
N CYS A 61 5.14 6.58 6.56
CA CYS A 61 3.93 6.76 5.76
C CYS A 61 3.37 5.41 5.32
N TYR A 62 2.18 5.44 4.73
CA TYR A 62 1.56 4.28 4.09
C TYR A 62 0.74 4.71 2.88
N ASP A 63 0.64 3.82 1.90
CA ASP A 63 -0.15 4.01 0.70
C ASP A 63 -1.21 2.91 0.58
N ILE A 64 -2.37 3.26 0.04
CA ILE A 64 -3.38 2.27 -0.37
C ILE A 64 -3.56 2.37 -1.87
N TYR A 65 -3.46 1.22 -2.53
CA TYR A 65 -3.72 1.06 -3.95
C TYR A 65 -4.98 0.25 -4.16
N GLN A 66 -5.79 0.69 -5.12
CA GLN A 66 -6.85 -0.13 -5.69
C GLN A 66 -6.29 -0.83 -6.93
N CYS A 67 -6.34 -2.15 -6.90
CA CYS A 67 -5.78 -3.04 -7.91
C CYS A 67 -6.90 -3.82 -8.62
N PRO A 68 -6.64 -4.44 -9.79
CA PRO A 68 -7.65 -5.18 -10.54
C PRO A 68 -8.36 -6.28 -9.74
N GLN A 69 -7.68 -6.93 -8.80
CA GLN A 69 -8.22 -8.05 -8.03
C GLN A 69 -8.43 -7.74 -6.53
N GLY A 70 -8.28 -6.47 -6.12
CA GLY A 70 -8.46 -6.08 -4.73
C GLY A 70 -7.73 -4.80 -4.36
N TYR A 71 -7.18 -4.78 -3.15
CA TYR A 71 -6.53 -3.63 -2.55
C TYR A 71 -5.21 -4.03 -1.93
N LEU A 72 -4.25 -3.11 -2.00
CA LEU A 72 -2.93 -3.26 -1.41
C LEU A 72 -2.69 -2.10 -0.45
N LEU A 73 -2.34 -2.40 0.79
CA LEU A 73 -1.79 -1.46 1.76
C LEU A 73 -0.29 -1.68 1.80
N HIS A 74 0.50 -0.66 1.48
CA HIS A 74 1.96 -0.67 1.64
C HIS A 74 2.36 0.31 2.73
N THR A 75 3.20 -0.11 3.66
CA THR A 75 3.64 0.72 4.79
C THR A 75 5.15 0.86 4.80
N TYR A 76 5.58 2.12 4.90
CA TYR A 76 6.98 2.51 5.01
C TYR A 76 7.33 2.70 6.49
N MET A 77 8.23 1.86 6.99
CA MET A 77 8.66 1.86 8.39
C MET A 77 9.89 2.76 8.56
N ASN A 78 10.06 3.37 9.73
CA ASN A 78 11.22 4.22 10.04
C ASN A 78 12.44 3.41 10.50
N ASN A 79 12.21 2.35 11.28
CA ASN A 79 13.27 1.57 11.94
C ASN A 79 13.02 0.05 11.82
N GLY A 80 12.65 -0.40 10.62
CA GLY A 80 12.38 -1.80 10.35
C GLY A 80 11.99 -2.03 8.90
N PRO A 81 11.79 -3.30 8.49
CA PRO A 81 11.41 -3.60 7.12
C PRO A 81 10.01 -3.07 6.81
N ASN A 82 9.85 -2.54 5.61
CA ASN A 82 8.53 -2.24 5.06
C ASN A 82 7.67 -3.51 5.00
N TRP A 83 6.36 -3.32 4.90
CA TRP A 83 5.44 -4.44 4.74
C TRP A 83 4.25 -4.06 3.89
N ALA A 84 3.69 -5.06 3.21
CA ALA A 84 2.46 -4.92 2.46
C ALA A 84 1.39 -5.92 2.91
N ALA A 85 0.15 -5.49 2.90
CA ALA A 85 -1.03 -6.32 3.16
C ALA A 85 -1.98 -6.24 1.97
N ALA A 86 -2.49 -7.38 1.52
CA ALA A 86 -3.35 -7.48 0.35
C ALA A 86 -4.71 -8.09 0.73
N GLY A 87 -5.78 -7.65 0.09
CA GLY A 87 -7.11 -8.22 0.30
C GLY A 87 -8.07 -7.90 -0.82
N LYS A 88 -9.02 -8.80 -1.08
CA LYS A 88 -10.06 -8.62 -2.11
C LYS A 88 -10.99 -7.42 -1.84
N THR A 89 -11.11 -7.02 -0.58
CA THR A 89 -11.87 -5.85 -0.13
C THR A 89 -11.00 -4.99 0.78
N LEU A 90 -11.34 -3.70 0.92
CA LEU A 90 -10.68 -2.80 1.87
C LEU A 90 -10.69 -3.37 3.30
N GLN A 91 -11.79 -3.98 3.72
CA GLN A 91 -11.88 -4.62 5.04
C GLN A 91 -10.91 -5.81 5.17
N ALA A 92 -10.85 -6.70 4.17
CA ALA A 92 -9.96 -7.85 4.20
C ALA A 92 -8.48 -7.43 4.22
N MET A 93 -8.14 -6.39 3.45
CA MET A 93 -6.80 -5.79 3.44
C MET A 93 -6.42 -5.22 4.82
N LEU A 94 -7.34 -4.49 5.48
CA LEU A 94 -7.12 -3.96 6.82
C LEU A 94 -6.97 -5.06 7.88
N GLN A 95 -7.71 -6.16 7.76
CA GLN A 95 -7.61 -7.32 8.65
C GLN A 95 -6.29 -8.08 8.48
N ALA A 96 -5.71 -8.07 7.29
CA ALA A 96 -4.43 -8.68 6.99
C ALA A 96 -3.22 -7.82 7.42
N ALA A 97 -3.44 -6.57 7.83
CA ALA A 97 -2.37 -5.70 8.26
C ALA A 97 -1.76 -6.17 9.60
N PRO A 98 -0.43 -6.38 9.68
CA PRO A 98 0.23 -6.85 10.91
C PRO A 98 0.23 -5.78 12.02
N ASN A 99 0.04 -4.51 11.68
CA ASN A 99 0.02 -3.40 12.63
C ASN A 99 -1.39 -2.81 12.77
N LEU A 100 -2.03 -3.06 13.92
CA LEU A 100 -3.38 -2.59 14.22
C LEU A 100 -3.50 -1.05 14.24
N ALA A 101 -2.45 -0.34 14.66
CA ALA A 101 -2.48 1.13 14.68
C ALA A 101 -2.50 1.71 13.26
N VAL A 102 -1.71 1.13 12.34
CA VAL A 102 -1.76 1.47 10.91
C VAL A 102 -3.13 1.12 10.33
N ALA A 103 -3.66 -0.07 10.60
CA ALA A 103 -4.97 -0.48 10.12
C ALA A 103 -6.09 0.49 10.56
N LYS A 104 -6.11 0.90 11.84
CA LYS A 104 -7.08 1.88 12.35
C LYS A 104 -6.95 3.25 11.68
N ARG A 105 -5.71 3.72 11.44
CA ARG A 105 -5.47 5.02 10.80
C ARG A 105 -5.82 5.00 9.32
N ALA A 106 -5.43 3.94 8.62
CA ALA A 106 -5.83 3.66 7.24
C ALA A 106 -7.36 3.63 7.11
N HIS A 107 -8.06 2.95 8.03
CA HIS A 107 -9.52 2.95 8.06
C HIS A 107 -10.10 4.36 8.23
N GLY A 108 -9.56 5.17 9.14
CA GLY A 108 -9.97 6.57 9.33
C GLY A 108 -9.79 7.43 8.07
N GLU A 109 -8.68 7.27 7.35
CA GLU A 109 -8.46 7.99 6.08
C GLU A 109 -9.42 7.52 4.96
N LEU A 110 -9.72 6.22 4.90
CA LEU A 110 -10.73 5.70 3.96
C LEU A 110 -12.12 6.26 4.25
N ILE A 111 -12.50 6.43 5.53
CA ILE A 111 -13.76 7.07 5.93
C ILE A 111 -13.78 8.53 5.48
N LYS A 112 -12.72 9.30 5.75
CA LYS A 112 -12.63 10.72 5.35
C LYS A 112 -12.77 10.91 3.84
N LYS A 113 -12.33 9.93 3.05
CA LYS A 113 -12.44 9.91 1.58
C LYS A 113 -13.75 9.30 1.07
N ASN A 114 -14.69 8.94 1.96
CA ASN A 114 -15.95 8.26 1.63
C ASN A 114 -15.78 6.94 0.86
N LEU A 115 -14.66 6.24 1.07
CA LEU A 115 -14.38 4.95 0.45
C LEU A 115 -14.91 3.77 1.29
N VAL A 116 -15.16 4.00 2.58
CA VAL A 116 -15.82 3.07 3.50
C VAL A 116 -16.70 3.84 4.48
N SER A 117 -17.77 3.21 4.96
CA SER A 117 -18.67 3.82 5.96
C SER A 117 -18.16 3.55 7.39
N MET A 118 -18.40 4.51 8.30
CA MET A 118 -18.37 4.21 9.73
C MET A 118 -19.46 3.16 10.01
N LYS A 119 -19.06 1.98 10.50
CA LYS A 119 -20.01 1.09 11.16
C LYS A 119 -20.32 1.72 12.51
N HIS A 120 -21.58 2.13 12.68
CA HIS A 120 -22.16 2.61 13.93
C HIS A 120 -22.21 1.49 14.98
#